data_AF-A0A259LVL7-F1
#
_entry.id   AF-A0A259LVL7-F1
#
_cell.length_a   1.000
_cell.length_b   1.000
_cell.length_c   1.000
_cell.angle_alpha   90.00
_cell.angle_beta   90.00
_cell.angle_gamma   90.00
#
_symmetry.space_group_name_H-M   'P 1'
#
loop_
_entity.id
_entity.type
_entity.pdbx_description
1 polymer ?
#
loop_
_entity_poly.entity_id
_entity_poly.type
_entity_poly.pdbx_seq_one_letter_code
_entity_poly.pdbx_strand_id
1 'polypeptide(L)'
;AQGRQADIIKLYGAMELAPILNLADEIVDIVDTGNTLKANGLEARELIDHISSRLVVNRASMKMKHSQINPIIDMMAAAVERRRTENP
;
A
#
# COMPACT_ATOMS: atom_id res chain seq x y z
N ALA A 1 17.71 3.21 -1.08
CA ALA A 1 17.90 3.79 -2.43
C ALA A 1 18.93 2.96 -3.18
N GLN A 2 18.73 2.69 -4.47
CA GLN A 2 19.55 1.76 -5.25
C GLN A 2 20.58 2.43 -6.18
N GLY A 3 20.68 3.77 -6.21
CA GLY A 3 21.65 4.49 -7.05
C GLY A 3 21.41 4.38 -8.57
N ARG A 4 20.19 3.98 -8.97
CA ARG A 4 19.79 3.89 -10.38
C ARG A 4 19.31 5.25 -10.90
N GLN A 5 19.78 5.64 -12.07
CA GLN A 5 19.22 6.76 -12.82
C GLN A 5 17.92 6.29 -13.50
N ALA A 6 16.83 7.02 -13.32
CA ALA A 6 15.54 6.68 -13.90
C ALA A 6 14.78 7.95 -14.28
N ASP A 7 14.11 7.91 -15.43
CA ASP A 7 13.15 8.93 -15.84
C ASP A 7 11.76 8.54 -15.32
N ILE A 8 11.21 9.35 -14.43
CA ILE A 8 9.97 9.02 -13.72
C ILE A 8 8.76 9.58 -14.46
N ILE A 9 7.89 8.68 -14.90
CA ILE A 9 6.57 9.01 -15.47
C ILE A 9 5.50 8.69 -14.42
N LYS A 10 4.69 9.68 -14.05
CA LYS A 10 3.56 9.48 -13.14
C LYS A 10 2.34 9.03 -13.92
N LEU A 11 1.76 7.90 -13.49
CA LEU A 11 0.52 7.37 -14.02
C LEU A 11 -0.55 7.40 -12.92
N TYR A 12 -1.81 7.52 -13.31
CA TYR A 12 -2.95 7.62 -12.37
C TYR A 12 -3.81 6.35 -12.35
N GLY A 13 -3.33 5.27 -12.97
CA GLY A 13 -4.02 3.98 -13.10
C GLY A 13 -3.59 3.25 -14.37
N ALA A 14 -4.07 2.02 -14.53
CA ALA A 14 -3.70 1.12 -15.64
C ALA A 14 -2.19 1.03 -15.85
N MET A 15 -1.46 0.79 -14.75
CA MET A 15 0.00 0.78 -14.71
C MET A 15 0.58 -0.22 -15.72
N GLU A 16 -0.14 -1.31 -15.95
CA GLU A 16 0.22 -2.40 -16.85
C GLU A 16 0.26 -1.97 -18.33
N LEU A 17 -0.41 -0.86 -18.68
CA LEU A 17 -0.34 -0.32 -20.04
C LEU A 17 1.00 0.31 -20.36
N ALA A 18 1.77 0.77 -19.37
CA ALA A 18 3.03 1.46 -19.65
C ALA A 18 4.08 0.55 -20.30
N PRO A 19 4.32 -0.68 -19.82
CA PRO A 19 5.13 -1.65 -20.54
C PRO A 19 4.53 -2.07 -21.88
N ILE A 20 3.21 -2.32 -21.94
CA ILE A 20 2.52 -2.80 -23.16
C ILE A 20 2.63 -1.80 -24.31
N LEU A 21 2.52 -0.50 -24.00
CA LEU A 21 2.63 0.59 -24.98
C LEU A 21 4.07 1.09 -25.17
N ASN A 22 5.05 0.41 -24.56
CA ASN A 22 6.47 0.76 -24.63
C ASN A 22 6.78 2.19 -24.13
N LEU A 23 6.03 2.64 -23.11
CA LEU A 23 6.22 3.93 -22.45
C LEU A 23 7.25 3.86 -21.32
N ALA A 24 7.40 2.71 -20.67
CA ALA A 24 8.35 2.48 -19.59
C ALA A 24 8.83 1.02 -19.59
N ASP A 25 10.09 0.80 -19.19
CA ASP A 25 10.68 -0.54 -19.07
C ASP A 25 10.17 -1.30 -17.84
N GLU A 26 9.90 -0.58 -16.75
CA GLU A 26 9.49 -1.13 -15.46
C GLU A 26 8.41 -0.24 -14.82
N ILE A 27 7.56 -0.85 -14.00
CA ILE A 27 6.57 -0.14 -13.18
C ILE A 27 6.83 -0.38 -11.70
N VAL A 28 6.48 0.62 -10.89
CA VAL A 28 6.43 0.50 -9.43
C VAL A 28 4.98 0.62 -9.01
N ASP A 29 4.43 -0.45 -8.47
CA ASP A 29 3.02 -0.53 -8.07
C ASP A 29 2.83 -1.37 -6.80
N ILE A 30 1.69 -1.18 -6.15
CA ILE A 30 1.26 -1.99 -5.01
C ILE A 30 0.60 -3.26 -5.53
N VAL A 31 1.10 -4.41 -5.10
CA VAL A 31 0.57 -5.72 -5.49
C VAL A 31 0.30 -6.58 -4.27
N ASP A 32 -0.70 -7.46 -4.38
CA ASP A 32 -1.03 -8.48 -3.38
C ASP A 32 -0.28 -9.79 -3.72
N THR A 33 -0.98 -10.84 -4.14
CA THR A 33 -0.38 -12.16 -4.47
C THR A 33 0.39 -12.21 -5.81
N GLY A 34 0.44 -11.11 -6.56
CA GLY A 34 1.07 -11.04 -7.89
C GLY A 34 0.26 -11.67 -9.02
N ASN A 35 -0.95 -12.19 -8.76
CA ASN A 35 -1.82 -12.75 -9.82
C ASN A 35 -2.20 -11.71 -10.89
N THR A 36 -2.43 -10.45 -10.49
CA THR A 36 -2.73 -9.35 -11.42
C THR A 36 -1.58 -9.07 -12.38
N LEU A 37 -0.33 -9.16 -11.91
CA LEU A 37 0.84 -8.98 -12.78
C LEU A 37 0.88 -10.07 -13.87
N LYS A 38 0.72 -11.34 -13.46
CA LYS A 38 0.73 -12.47 -14.40
C LYS A 38 -0.36 -12.36 -15.46
N ALA A 39 -1.55 -11.91 -15.09
CA ALA A 39 -2.66 -11.71 -16.02
C ALA A 39 -2.34 -10.68 -17.11
N ASN A 40 -1.44 -9.74 -16.84
CA ASN A 40 -0.99 -8.71 -17.76
C ASN A 40 0.38 -9.01 -18.39
N GLY A 41 0.88 -10.25 -18.26
CA GLY A 41 2.18 -10.65 -18.81
C GLY A 41 3.38 -10.04 -18.08
N LEU A 42 3.18 -9.55 -16.85
CA LEU A 42 4.21 -8.97 -16.00
C LEU A 42 4.68 -9.97 -14.95
N GLU A 43 5.92 -9.81 -14.50
CA GLU A 43 6.49 -10.58 -13.40
C GLU A 43 6.98 -9.65 -12.28
N ALA A 44 6.80 -10.08 -11.03
CA ALA A 44 7.33 -9.36 -9.88
C ALA A 44 8.85 -9.53 -9.85
N ARG A 45 9.59 -8.43 -9.94
CA ARG A 45 11.05 -8.47 -10.00
C ARG A 45 11.70 -8.29 -8.63
N GLU A 46 11.29 -7.26 -7.89
CA GLU A 46 11.86 -6.93 -6.59
C GLU A 46 10.76 -6.38 -5.68
N LEU A 47 10.74 -6.84 -4.42
CA LEU A 47 9.91 -6.25 -3.38
C LEU A 47 10.61 -5.01 -2.82
N ILE A 48 9.95 -3.85 -2.94
CA ILE A 48 10.48 -2.60 -2.38
C ILE A 48 10.22 -2.53 -0.87
N ASP A 49 8.98 -2.73 -0.45
CA ASP A 49 8.60 -2.70 0.97
C ASP A 49 7.25 -3.39 1.20
N HIS A 50 6.99 -3.80 2.45
CA HIS A 50 5.68 -4.22 2.89
C HIS A 50 4.87 -3.02 3.38
N ILE A 51 3.60 -2.96 2.97
CA ILE A 51 2.68 -1.90 3.38
C ILE A 51 1.62 -2.42 4.35
N SER A 52 1.12 -1.52 5.20
CA SER A 52 0.00 -1.78 6.10
C SER A 52 -0.94 -0.59 6.11
N SER A 53 -2.25 -0.82 6.19
CA SER A 53 -3.19 0.23 6.54
C SER A 53 -2.95 0.71 7.97
N ARG A 54 -2.99 2.04 8.19
CA ARG A 54 -2.80 2.65 9.52
C ARG A 54 -3.93 3.61 9.84
N LEU A 55 -4.38 3.60 11.10
CA LEU A 55 -5.25 4.64 11.62
C LEU A 55 -4.41 5.88 11.94
N VAL A 56 -4.68 6.98 11.24
CA VAL A 56 -3.99 8.26 11.44
C VAL A 56 -4.96 9.25 12.07
N VAL A 57 -4.53 9.88 13.16
CA VAL A 57 -5.33 10.92 13.81
C VAL A 57 -4.56 12.23 13.88
N ASN A 58 -5.25 13.32 13.59
CA ASN A 58 -4.73 14.66 13.77
C ASN A 58 -4.38 14.93 15.26
N ARG A 59 -3.20 15.47 15.52
CA ARG A 59 -2.68 15.72 16.88
C ARG A 59 -3.57 16.66 17.72
N ALA A 60 -4.10 17.72 17.13
CA ALA A 60 -4.98 18.65 17.83
C ALA A 60 -6.32 17.97 18.18
N SER A 61 -6.88 17.20 17.23
CA SER A 61 -8.09 16.42 17.45
C SER A 61 -7.92 15.37 18.55
N MET A 62 -6.78 14.65 18.57
CA MET A 62 -6.45 13.70 19.64
C MET A 62 -6.50 14.35 21.03
N LYS A 63 -6.00 15.59 21.16
CA LYS A 63 -6.01 16.31 22.43
C LYS A 63 -7.40 16.82 22.81
N MET A 64 -8.10 17.46 21.86
CA MET A 64 -9.36 18.14 22.14
C MET A 64 -10.56 17.20 22.21
N LYS A 65 -10.54 16.09 21.48
CA LYS A 65 -11.63 15.11 21.35
C LYS A 65 -11.22 13.74 21.86
N HIS A 66 -10.28 13.69 22.80
CA HIS A 66 -9.71 12.45 23.33
C HIS A 66 -10.79 11.44 23.75
N SER A 67 -11.80 11.90 24.51
CA SER A 67 -12.89 11.05 25.00
C SER A 67 -13.73 10.41 23.90
N GLN A 68 -13.82 11.03 22.72
CA GLN A 68 -14.56 10.50 21.58
C GLN A 68 -13.68 9.62 20.69
N ILE A 69 -12.40 9.95 20.56
CA ILE A 69 -11.48 9.28 19.65
C ILE A 69 -10.88 8.01 20.28
N ASN A 70 -10.51 8.05 21.56
CA ASN A 70 -9.85 6.91 22.21
C ASN A 70 -10.68 5.61 22.13
N PRO A 71 -12.01 5.63 22.34
CA PRO A 71 -12.82 4.43 22.18
C PRO A 71 -12.75 3.83 20.76
N ILE A 72 -12.66 4.67 19.72
CA ILE A 72 -12.52 4.20 18.32
C ILE A 72 -11.17 3.53 18.12
N ILE A 73 -10.10 4.12 18.66
CA ILE A 73 -8.75 3.53 18.61
C ILE A 73 -8.74 2.17 19.29
N ASP A 74 -9.30 2.07 20.50
CA ASP A 74 -9.35 0.84 21.28
C ASP A 74 -10.15 -0.25 20.55
N MET A 75 -11.30 0.11 19.98
CA MET A 75 -12.14 -0.80 19.19
C MET A 75 -11.41 -1.32 17.94
N MET A 76 -10.73 -0.44 17.18
CA MET A 76 -9.97 -0.84 16.01
C MET A 76 -8.78 -1.74 16.38
N ALA A 77 -8.05 -1.40 17.44
CA ALA A 77 -6.94 -2.20 17.94
C ALA A 77 -7.40 -3.62 18.31
N ALA A 78 -8.49 -3.73 19.08
CA ALA A 78 -9.06 -5.03 19.46
C ALA A 78 -9.55 -5.83 18.24
N ALA A 79 -10.17 -5.17 17.25
CA ALA A 79 -10.63 -5.84 16.04
C ALA A 79 -9.47 -6.38 15.18
N VAL A 80 -8.38 -5.62 15.07
CA VAL A 80 -7.18 -6.05 14.34
C VAL A 80 -6.51 -7.24 15.04
N GLU A 81 -6.44 -7.22 16.38
CA GLU A 81 -5.84 -8.32 17.14
C GLU A 81 -6.66 -9.62 17.05
N ARG A 82 -7.99 -9.53 17.15
CA ARG A 82 -8.87 -10.69 16.89
C ARG A 82 -8.64 -11.27 15.50
N ARG A 83 -8.58 -10.43 14.46
CA ARG A 83 -8.36 -10.91 13.09
C ARG A 83 -7.03 -11.66 12.94
N ARG A 84 -5.96 -11.19 13.60
CA ARG A 84 -4.64 -11.84 13.56
C ARG A 84 -4.62 -13.21 14.25
N THR A 85 -5.37 -13.35 15.34
CA THR A 85 -5.44 -14.62 16.07
C THR A 85 -6.35 -15.64 15.40
N GLU A 86 -7.40 -15.19 14.68
CA GLU A 86 -8.33 -16.04 13.94
C GLU A 86 -7.80 -16.51 12.57
N ASN A 87 -6.92 -15.73 11.94
CA ASN A 87 -6.23 -16.07 10.69
C ASN A 87 -4.73 -15.74 10.83
N PRO A 88 -3.91 -16.67 11.37
CA PRO A 88 -2.47 -16.46 11.53
C PRO A 88 -1.73 -16.40 10.19
#